data_AF-A0A1E3HNV9-F1
#
_entry.id   AF-A0A1E3HNV9-F1
#
_cell.length_a   1.000
_cell.length_b   1.000
_cell.length_c   1.000
_cell.angle_alpha   90.00
_cell.angle_beta   90.00
_cell.angle_gamma   90.00
#
_symmetry.space_group_name_H-M   'P 1'
#
loop_
_entity.id
_entity.type
_entity.pdbx_description
1 polymer ?
#
loop_
_entity_poly.entity_id
_entity_poly.type
_entity_poly.pdbx_seq_one_letter_code
_entity_poly.pdbx_strand_id
1 'polypeptide(L)'
;MDTTPSASSSPSSSSVPPSDPAETFKISNQMELEAKEALLSDLDAEIELVTEKIHDDSSRGPETTASSKPDGSAVVKDDDFHQVMMRMTKSAWDRTHDAPESRSPHRRVAPSAPSNLRERFSSSTSRHEETQRLLTESSLETDSLVGQQAAMDQMVQSRAQAYREVYTQLQVLESDSVGVPTGPSETDGEEENEQ
;
A
#
# COMPACT_ATOMS: atom_id res chain seq x y z
N MET A 1 2.78 -72.40 8.42
CA MET A 1 2.12 -71.26 7.76
C MET A 1 2.23 -70.10 8.74
N ASP A 2 3.25 -69.28 8.54
CA ASP A 2 3.50 -68.03 9.25
C ASP A 2 2.71 -66.91 8.60
N THR A 3 1.99 -66.12 9.39
CA THR A 3 1.47 -64.80 8.98
C THR A 3 1.51 -63.86 10.17
N THR A 4 2.51 -62.97 10.14
CA THR A 4 2.63 -61.78 10.98
C THR A 4 1.55 -60.74 10.63
N PRO A 5 1.02 -59.97 11.60
CA PRO A 5 0.19 -58.82 11.27
C PRO A 5 1.05 -57.60 10.93
N SER A 6 0.71 -56.96 9.80
CA SER A 6 1.30 -55.71 9.31
C SER A 6 1.11 -54.56 10.30
N ALA A 7 2.22 -53.88 10.64
CA ALA A 7 2.19 -52.58 11.31
C ALA A 7 1.59 -51.55 10.35
N SER A 8 0.42 -51.01 10.69
CA SER A 8 -0.15 -49.85 10.02
C SER A 8 0.63 -48.60 10.41
N SER A 9 1.41 -48.07 9.49
CA SER A 9 2.04 -46.75 9.63
C SER A 9 0.95 -45.69 9.64
N SER A 10 0.64 -45.13 10.82
CA SER A 10 -0.15 -43.91 10.92
C SER A 10 0.62 -42.78 10.21
N PRO A 11 0.01 -42.01 9.30
CA PRO A 11 0.64 -40.78 8.83
C PRO A 11 0.77 -39.86 10.04
N SER A 12 2.01 -39.42 10.32
CA SER A 12 2.26 -38.30 11.21
C SER A 12 1.48 -37.11 10.66
N SER A 13 0.32 -36.81 11.24
CA SER A 13 -0.33 -35.52 11.07
C SER A 13 0.69 -34.47 11.45
N SER A 14 1.27 -33.84 10.44
CA SER A 14 1.94 -32.56 10.56
C SER A 14 0.88 -31.56 11.01
N SER A 15 0.62 -31.56 12.31
CA SER A 15 -0.19 -30.54 12.95
C SER A 15 0.70 -29.32 12.99
N VAL A 16 0.63 -28.49 11.94
CA VAL A 16 1.00 -27.08 12.07
C VAL A 16 0.22 -26.59 13.29
N PRO A 17 0.87 -26.27 14.41
CA PRO A 17 0.14 -25.80 15.58
C PRO A 17 -0.63 -24.54 15.18
N PRO A 18 -1.88 -24.35 15.66
CA PRO A 18 -2.60 -23.11 15.41
C PRO A 18 -1.73 -21.94 15.88
N SER A 19 -1.43 -21.03 14.97
CA SER A 19 -0.73 -19.78 15.28
C SER A 19 -1.47 -19.08 16.41
N ASP A 20 -0.73 -18.59 17.40
CA ASP A 20 -1.30 -17.80 18.49
C ASP A 20 -2.10 -16.62 17.88
N PRO A 21 -3.37 -16.37 18.27
CA PRO A 21 -4.13 -15.22 17.80
C PRO A 21 -3.37 -13.89 17.94
N ALA A 22 -2.57 -13.74 18.99
CA ALA A 22 -1.74 -12.55 19.20
C ALA A 22 -0.58 -12.47 18.19
N GLU A 23 0.08 -13.59 17.89
CA GLU A 23 1.12 -13.65 16.83
C GLU A 23 0.52 -13.36 15.45
N THR A 24 -0.66 -13.92 15.16
CA THR A 24 -1.38 -13.69 13.91
C THR A 24 -1.77 -12.22 13.75
N PHE A 25 -2.25 -11.59 14.83
CA PHE A 25 -2.57 -10.17 14.84
C PHE A 25 -1.33 -9.32 14.57
N LYS A 26 -0.20 -9.60 15.24
CA LYS A 26 1.06 -8.88 15.03
C LYS A 26 1.56 -9.00 13.60
N ILE A 27 1.57 -10.21 13.05
CA ILE A 27 1.96 -10.44 11.65
C ILE A 27 1.06 -9.62 10.74
N SER A 28 -0.26 -9.70 10.91
CA SER A 28 -1.19 -8.91 10.10
C SER A 28 -0.91 -7.39 10.17
N ASN A 29 -0.67 -6.86 11.37
CA ASN A 29 -0.37 -5.43 11.53
C ASN A 29 0.93 -5.04 10.85
N GLN A 30 1.96 -5.89 10.96
CA GLN A 30 3.26 -5.68 10.33
C GLN A 30 3.14 -5.69 8.80
N MET A 31 2.40 -6.66 8.23
CA MET A 31 2.20 -6.70 6.78
C MET A 31 1.42 -5.49 6.27
N GLU A 32 0.43 -5.02 7.03
CA GLU A 32 -0.30 -3.81 6.70
C GLU A 32 0.58 -2.55 6.75
N LEU A 33 1.48 -2.45 7.74
CA LEU A 33 2.47 -1.36 7.80
C LEU A 33 3.36 -1.36 6.56
N GLU A 34 3.91 -2.52 6.19
CA GLU A 34 4.75 -2.65 5.00
C GLU A 34 3.99 -2.29 3.71
N ALA A 35 2.70 -2.66 3.60
CA ALA A 35 1.86 -2.24 2.48
C ALA A 35 1.64 -0.72 2.44
N LYS A 36 1.45 -0.06 3.59
CA LYS A 36 1.32 1.39 3.66
C LYS A 36 2.63 2.10 3.29
N GLU A 37 3.77 1.57 3.71
CA GLU A 37 5.10 2.08 3.31
C GLU A 37 5.31 1.97 1.79
N ALA A 38 4.96 0.82 1.21
CA ALA A 38 5.03 0.63 -0.24
C ALA A 38 4.10 1.60 -0.98
N LEU A 39 2.88 1.82 -0.49
CA LEU A 39 1.95 2.78 -1.07
C LEU A 39 2.46 4.23 -0.99
N LEU A 40 3.07 4.62 0.14
CA LEU A 40 3.68 5.95 0.26
C LEU A 40 4.77 6.15 -0.79
N SER A 41 5.64 5.15 -0.96
CA SER A 41 6.69 5.19 -1.98
C SER A 41 6.12 5.30 -3.40
N ASP A 42 5.03 4.58 -3.70
CA ASP A 42 4.37 4.66 -5.01
C ASP A 42 3.78 6.06 -5.24
N LEU A 43 3.15 6.64 -4.21
CA LEU A 43 2.60 8.00 -4.28
C LEU A 43 3.69 9.04 -4.49
N ASP A 44 4.84 8.89 -3.81
CA ASP A 44 5.99 9.77 -4.00
C ASP A 44 6.51 9.73 -5.44
N ALA A 45 6.70 8.53 -5.99
CA ALA A 45 7.17 8.35 -7.36
C ALA A 45 6.18 8.90 -8.39
N GLU A 46 4.88 8.67 -8.20
CA GLU A 46 3.86 9.18 -9.13
C GLU A 46 3.76 10.71 -9.06
N ILE A 47 3.87 11.30 -7.87
CA ILE A 47 3.90 12.76 -7.72
C ILE A 47 5.10 13.36 -8.45
N GLU A 48 6.28 12.77 -8.28
CA GLU A 48 7.50 13.21 -8.98
C GLU A 48 7.32 13.13 -10.50
N LEU A 49 6.85 11.99 -10.99
CA LEU A 49 6.61 11.77 -12.43
C LEU A 49 5.60 12.76 -13.03
N VAL A 50 4.46 12.96 -12.36
CA VAL A 50 3.43 13.89 -12.86
C VAL A 50 3.94 15.33 -12.78
N THR A 51 4.69 15.69 -11.74
CA THR A 51 5.29 17.03 -11.64
C THR A 51 6.32 17.28 -12.74
N GLU A 52 7.16 16.29 -13.07
CA GLU A 52 8.11 16.35 -14.18
C GLU A 52 7.37 16.56 -15.52
N LYS A 53 6.31 15.78 -15.77
CA LYS A 53 5.49 15.92 -16.98
C LYS A 53 4.86 17.32 -17.10
N ILE A 54 4.30 17.85 -16.00
CA ILE A 54 3.76 19.22 -15.95
C ILE A 54 4.85 20.24 -16.29
N HIS A 55 6.05 20.07 -15.76
CA HIS A 55 7.17 20.97 -16.04
C HIS A 55 7.62 20.89 -17.50
N ASP A 56 7.68 19.69 -18.09
CA ASP A 56 8.00 19.50 -19.50
C ASP A 56 6.97 20.17 -20.42
N ASP A 57 5.68 19.96 -20.16
CA ASP A 57 4.59 20.58 -20.91
C ASP A 57 4.60 22.12 -20.75
N SER A 58 4.94 22.62 -19.56
CA SER A 58 5.09 24.07 -19.32
C SER A 58 6.36 24.67 -19.95
N SER A 59 7.43 23.87 -20.13
CA SER A 59 8.70 24.32 -20.70
C SER A 59 8.70 24.43 -22.22
N ARG A 60 7.72 23.79 -22.87
CA ARG A 60 7.58 23.77 -24.34
C ARG A 60 7.23 25.14 -24.95
N GLY A 61 6.93 26.14 -24.11
CA GLY A 61 6.62 27.50 -24.52
C GLY A 61 5.24 27.60 -25.19
N PRO A 62 4.59 28.77 -25.17
CA PRO A 62 3.34 28.95 -25.88
C PRO A 62 3.63 28.89 -27.38
N GLU A 63 3.34 27.76 -28.04
CA GLU A 63 3.14 27.78 -29.48
C GLU A 63 1.96 28.72 -29.73
N THR A 64 2.25 29.82 -30.44
CA THR A 64 1.41 31.00 -30.54
C THR A 64 0.01 30.67 -31.05
N THR A 65 -0.99 30.67 -30.16
CA THR A 65 -2.36 31.07 -30.50
C THR A 65 -3.06 31.61 -29.26
N ALA A 66 -3.81 32.68 -29.47
CA ALA A 66 -4.36 33.60 -28.48
C ALA A 66 -4.85 32.97 -27.16
N SER A 67 -4.33 33.52 -26.06
CA SER A 67 -4.85 33.40 -24.70
C SER A 67 -6.37 33.60 -24.66
N SER A 68 -7.11 32.49 -24.59
CA SER A 68 -8.46 32.47 -24.05
C SER A 68 -8.37 31.80 -22.69
N LYS A 69 -8.88 32.48 -21.65
CA LYS A 69 -8.96 31.93 -20.30
C LYS A 69 -9.69 30.58 -20.35
N PRO A 70 -9.18 29.52 -19.72
CA PRO A 70 -9.96 28.30 -19.56
C PRO A 70 -11.10 28.59 -18.58
N ASP A 71 -12.28 28.87 -19.12
CA ASP A 71 -13.54 28.86 -18.38
C ASP A 71 -14.00 27.40 -18.28
N GLY A 72 -13.26 26.63 -17.48
CA GLY A 72 -13.39 25.19 -17.41
C GLY A 72 -12.55 24.66 -16.27
N SER A 73 -13.08 24.78 -15.05
CA SER A 73 -12.55 24.01 -13.93
C SER A 73 -12.70 22.52 -14.28
N ALA A 74 -11.65 21.91 -14.84
CA ALA A 74 -11.56 20.47 -14.95
C ALA A 74 -11.48 19.93 -13.52
N VAL A 75 -12.64 19.63 -12.94
CA VAL A 75 -12.73 18.99 -11.64
C VAL A 75 -12.42 17.51 -11.87
N VAL A 76 -11.29 17.04 -11.34
CA VAL A 76 -11.02 15.60 -11.25
C VAL A 76 -12.23 14.97 -10.58
N LYS A 77 -12.90 14.05 -11.29
CA LYS A 77 -14.01 13.30 -10.72
C LYS A 77 -13.47 12.44 -9.59
N ASP A 78 -14.11 12.50 -8.44
CA ASP A 78 -13.70 11.73 -7.26
C ASP A 78 -13.62 10.23 -7.56
N ASP A 79 -14.48 9.73 -8.46
CA ASP A 79 -14.50 8.32 -8.89
C ASP A 79 -13.21 7.90 -9.64
N ASP A 80 -12.69 8.75 -10.52
CA ASP A 80 -11.50 8.45 -11.33
C ASP A 80 -10.25 8.41 -10.42
N PHE A 81 -10.12 9.40 -9.54
CA PHE A 81 -9.05 9.44 -8.55
C PHE A 81 -9.13 8.26 -7.59
N HIS A 82 -10.33 7.94 -7.10
CA HIS A 82 -10.54 6.80 -6.22
C HIS A 82 -10.14 5.47 -6.88
N GLN A 83 -10.47 5.29 -8.16
CA GLN A 83 -10.09 4.07 -8.90
C GLN A 83 -8.57 3.94 -9.05
N VAL A 84 -7.86 5.05 -9.29
CA VAL A 84 -6.39 5.06 -9.34
C VAL A 84 -5.81 4.70 -7.97
N MET A 85 -6.28 5.35 -6.91
CA MET A 85 -5.86 5.05 -5.54
C MET A 85 -6.09 3.59 -5.17
N MET A 86 -7.26 3.03 -5.48
CA MET A 86 -7.56 1.61 -5.23
C MET A 86 -6.61 0.67 -5.97
N ARG A 87 -6.22 1.01 -7.21
CA ARG A 87 -5.26 0.22 -7.98
C ARG A 87 -3.86 0.27 -7.37
N MET A 88 -3.41 1.45 -6.93
CA MET A 88 -2.11 1.61 -6.26
C MET A 88 -2.08 0.86 -4.94
N THR A 89 -3.09 1.03 -4.09
CA THR A 89 -3.22 0.33 -2.81
C THR A 89 -3.20 -1.18 -2.99
N LYS A 90 -3.93 -1.70 -3.99
CA LYS A 90 -3.90 -3.13 -4.31
C LYS A 90 -2.51 -3.58 -4.76
N SER A 91 -1.86 -2.81 -5.62
CA SER A 91 -0.52 -3.15 -6.13
C SER A 91 0.54 -3.15 -5.03
N ALA A 92 0.45 -2.21 -4.08
CA ALA A 92 1.29 -2.19 -2.90
C ALA A 92 1.03 -3.39 -1.99
N TRP A 93 -0.26 -3.71 -1.76
CA TRP A 93 -0.66 -4.88 -0.98
C TRP A 93 -0.14 -6.20 -1.58
N ASP A 94 -0.39 -6.44 -2.87
CA ASP A 94 0.01 -7.67 -3.56
C ASP A 94 1.54 -7.85 -3.47
N ARG A 95 2.34 -6.78 -3.69
CA ARG A 95 3.81 -6.84 -3.57
C ARG A 95 4.31 -7.21 -2.18
N THR A 96 3.64 -6.74 -1.13
CA THR A 96 4.08 -6.99 0.25
C THR A 96 3.50 -8.27 0.85
N HIS A 97 2.45 -8.84 0.24
CA HIS A 97 1.77 -10.04 0.73
C HIS A 97 2.09 -11.31 -0.07
N ASP A 98 2.51 -11.20 -1.33
CA ASP A 98 2.87 -12.36 -2.16
C ASP A 98 4.34 -12.80 -2.03
N ALA A 99 5.18 -12.07 -1.28
CA ALA A 99 6.56 -12.47 -1.02
C ALA A 99 6.60 -13.63 0.02
N PRO A 100 7.00 -14.86 -0.35
CA PRO A 100 6.87 -16.03 0.53
C PRO A 100 7.98 -16.18 1.57
N GLU A 101 8.95 -15.26 1.61
CA GLU A 101 10.16 -15.44 2.40
C GLU A 101 10.18 -14.51 3.62
N SER A 102 10.11 -15.15 4.79
CA SER A 102 10.51 -14.61 6.09
C SER A 102 9.58 -13.57 6.73
N ARG A 103 8.52 -14.00 7.40
CA ARG A 103 7.88 -13.18 8.45
C ARG A 103 7.63 -13.94 9.75
N SER A 104 8.73 -14.19 10.47
CA SER A 104 8.86 -14.07 11.94
C SER A 104 9.99 -14.97 12.45
N PRO A 105 11.18 -14.43 12.80
CA PRO A 105 12.20 -15.19 13.51
C PRO A 105 11.89 -15.34 15.01
N HIS A 106 10.79 -14.75 15.49
CA HIS A 106 10.49 -14.63 16.93
C HIS A 106 9.19 -15.29 17.32
N ARG A 107 9.05 -16.58 16.98
CA ARG A 107 8.06 -17.41 17.67
C ARG A 107 8.51 -17.55 19.11
N ARG A 108 7.85 -16.85 20.04
CA ARG A 108 8.20 -16.94 21.46
C ARG A 108 7.69 -18.27 21.97
N VAL A 109 8.63 -19.18 22.26
CA VAL A 109 8.30 -20.49 22.81
C VAL A 109 7.70 -20.27 24.20
N ALA A 110 6.48 -20.75 24.41
CA ALA A 110 5.85 -20.73 25.73
C ALA A 110 6.79 -21.39 26.77
N PRO A 111 6.86 -20.86 28.01
CA PRO A 111 7.67 -21.47 29.05
C PRO A 111 7.35 -22.95 29.20
N SER A 112 8.38 -23.80 29.21
CA SER A 112 8.20 -25.25 29.29
C SER A 112 7.54 -25.64 30.62
N ALA A 113 6.54 -26.52 30.57
CA ALA A 113 5.86 -26.99 31.77
C ALA A 113 6.79 -27.89 32.60
N PRO A 114 6.98 -27.63 33.92
CA PRO A 114 7.84 -28.45 34.75
C PRO A 114 7.27 -29.86 34.93
N SER A 115 8.18 -30.83 34.86
CA SER A 115 7.88 -32.26 34.77
C SER A 115 7.43 -32.86 36.12
N ASN A 116 7.76 -32.23 37.24
CA ASN A 116 7.45 -32.73 38.58
C ASN A 116 6.89 -31.65 39.55
N LEU A 117 6.23 -32.11 40.62
CA LEU A 117 5.55 -31.26 41.61
C LEU A 117 6.48 -30.31 42.37
N ARG A 118 7.70 -30.75 42.68
CA ARG A 118 8.67 -29.91 43.43
C ARG A 118 9.12 -28.72 42.59
N GLU A 119 9.48 -28.95 41.32
CA GLU A 119 9.76 -27.88 40.37
C GLU A 119 8.55 -26.97 40.18
N ARG A 120 7.33 -27.54 40.11
CA ARG A 120 6.10 -26.73 40.01
C ARG A 120 5.98 -25.74 41.15
N PHE A 121 6.20 -26.15 42.40
CA PHE A 121 6.13 -25.26 43.56
C PHE A 121 7.28 -24.26 43.60
N SER A 122 8.51 -24.69 43.36
CA SER A 122 9.69 -23.80 43.43
C SER A 122 9.75 -22.77 42.30
N SER A 123 9.22 -23.09 41.12
CA SER A 123 9.21 -22.19 39.96
C SER A 123 7.90 -21.41 39.78
N SER A 124 6.89 -21.64 40.62
CA SER A 124 5.54 -21.07 40.41
C SER A 124 5.55 -19.54 40.36
N THR A 125 6.22 -18.88 41.31
CA THR A 125 6.28 -17.42 41.37
C THR A 125 7.09 -16.85 40.21
N SER A 126 8.27 -17.41 39.94
CA SER A 126 9.14 -16.96 38.85
C SER A 126 8.49 -17.15 37.47
N ARG A 127 7.78 -18.26 37.23
CA ARG A 127 7.01 -18.46 35.99
C ARG A 127 5.82 -17.52 35.88
N HIS A 128 5.18 -17.20 37.00
CA HIS A 128 4.09 -16.22 37.02
C HIS A 128 4.60 -14.83 36.65
N GLU A 129 5.72 -14.39 37.23
CA GLU A 129 6.39 -13.12 36.91
C GLU A 129 6.84 -13.09 35.44
N GLU A 130 7.46 -14.16 34.94
CA GLU A 130 7.87 -14.26 33.54
C GLU A 130 6.67 -14.18 32.59
N THR A 131 5.58 -14.88 32.92
CA THR A 131 4.35 -14.83 32.12
C THR A 131 3.75 -13.42 32.12
N GLN A 132 3.67 -12.75 33.28
CA GLN A 132 3.19 -11.38 33.35
C GLN A 132 4.08 -10.42 32.53
N ARG A 133 5.41 -10.61 32.58
CA ARG A 133 6.36 -9.82 31.80
C ARG A 133 6.12 -10.00 30.30
N LEU A 134 6.00 -11.24 29.84
CA LEU A 134 5.75 -11.55 28.42
C LEU A 134 4.40 -11.00 27.94
N LEU A 135 3.35 -11.07 28.78
CA LEU A 135 2.05 -10.48 28.48
C LEU A 135 2.12 -8.95 28.38
N THR A 136 2.79 -8.30 29.32
CA THR A 136 2.98 -6.84 29.31
C THR A 136 3.74 -6.39 28.07
N GLU A 137 4.85 -7.07 27.76
CA GLU A 137 5.65 -6.77 26.57
C GLU A 137 4.86 -6.99 25.29
N SER A 138 4.09 -8.08 25.20
CA SER A 138 3.22 -8.34 24.06
C SER A 138 2.13 -7.27 23.90
N SER A 139 1.57 -6.77 25.00
CA SER A 139 0.59 -5.68 24.97
C SER A 139 1.24 -4.40 24.43
N LEU A 140 2.39 -4.01 24.97
CA LEU A 140 3.11 -2.81 24.54
C LEU A 140 3.52 -2.86 23.07
N GLU A 141 3.98 -4.02 22.60
CA GLU A 141 4.31 -4.24 21.20
C GLU A 141 3.08 -4.07 20.30
N THR A 142 1.93 -4.61 20.73
CA THR A 142 0.67 -4.49 19.99
C THR A 142 0.19 -3.04 19.94
N ASP A 143 0.24 -2.33 21.07
CA ASP A 143 -0.13 -0.91 21.15
C ASP A 143 0.80 -0.04 20.29
N SER A 144 2.09 -0.37 20.25
CA SER A 144 3.07 0.29 19.39
C SER A 144 2.75 0.10 17.91
N LEU A 145 2.41 -1.13 17.48
CA LEU A 145 2.03 -1.41 16.09
C LEU A 145 0.77 -0.63 15.69
N VAL A 146 -0.24 -0.60 16.55
CA VAL A 146 -1.47 0.19 16.30
C VAL A 146 -1.16 1.68 16.19
N GLY A 147 -0.29 2.21 17.06
CA GLY A 147 0.17 3.60 16.99
C GLY A 147 0.90 3.92 15.68
N GLN A 148 1.76 3.01 15.22
CA GLN A 148 2.45 3.14 13.92
C GLN A 148 1.45 3.11 12.76
N GLN A 149 0.44 2.25 12.80
CA GLN A 149 -0.58 2.19 11.74
C GLN A 149 -1.33 3.51 11.60
N ALA A 150 -1.75 4.12 12.72
CA ALA A 150 -2.45 5.40 12.70
C ALA A 150 -1.57 6.53 12.13
N ALA A 151 -0.27 6.54 12.46
CA ALA A 151 0.67 7.50 11.90
C ALA A 151 0.85 7.31 10.38
N MET A 152 0.97 6.06 9.93
CA MET A 152 1.06 5.72 8.51
C MET A 152 -0.21 6.12 7.74
N ASP A 153 -1.39 5.92 8.31
CA ASP A 153 -2.66 6.33 7.70
C ASP A 153 -2.73 7.84 7.47
N GLN A 154 -2.27 8.62 8.45
CA GLN A 154 -2.21 10.06 8.31
C GLN A 154 -1.25 10.49 7.19
N MET A 155 -0.09 9.84 7.09
CA MET A 155 0.87 10.12 6.02
C MET A 155 0.32 9.74 4.64
N VAL A 156 -0.31 8.56 4.51
CA VAL A 156 -0.94 8.12 3.25
C VAL A 156 -2.03 9.09 2.84
N GLN A 157 -2.89 9.52 3.77
CA GLN A 157 -3.93 10.50 3.48
C GLN A 157 -3.35 11.83 3.01
N SER A 158 -2.35 12.35 3.72
CA SER A 158 -1.69 13.60 3.35
C SER A 158 -1.04 13.49 1.96
N ARG A 159 -0.43 12.35 1.64
CA ARG A 159 0.26 12.17 0.37
C ARG A 159 -0.70 11.92 -0.79
N ALA A 160 -1.79 11.20 -0.56
CA ALA A 160 -2.88 11.06 -1.52
C ALA A 160 -3.51 12.42 -1.87
N GLN A 161 -3.64 13.32 -0.90
CA GLN A 161 -4.09 14.68 -1.17
C GLN A 161 -3.10 15.45 -2.07
N ALA A 162 -1.80 15.38 -1.76
CA ALA A 162 -0.78 15.99 -2.62
C ALA A 162 -0.81 15.41 -4.04
N TYR A 163 -0.97 14.09 -4.18
CA TYR A 163 -1.12 13.46 -5.49
C TYR A 163 -2.35 13.96 -6.24
N ARG A 164 -3.49 14.09 -5.56
CA ARG A 164 -4.71 14.64 -6.15
C ARG A 164 -4.50 16.05 -6.71
N GLU A 165 -3.78 16.90 -5.99
CA GLU A 165 -3.50 18.28 -6.41
C GLU A 165 -2.68 18.32 -7.71
N VAL A 166 -1.64 17.50 -7.82
CA VAL A 166 -0.80 17.41 -9.02
C VAL A 166 -1.55 16.74 -10.18
N TYR A 167 -2.29 15.68 -9.91
CA TYR A 167 -3.12 14.98 -10.90
C TYR A 167 -4.19 15.90 -11.52
N THR A 168 -4.78 16.78 -10.70
CA THR A 168 -5.75 17.78 -11.18
C THR A 168 -5.08 18.79 -12.12
N GLN A 169 -3.88 19.26 -11.79
CA GLN A 169 -3.13 20.19 -12.64
C GLN A 169 -2.81 19.55 -14.00
N LEU A 170 -2.41 18.28 -14.01
CA LEU A 170 -2.15 17.57 -15.26
C LEU A 170 -3.42 17.48 -16.13
N GLN A 171 -4.59 17.16 -15.56
CA GLN A 171 -5.84 17.09 -16.33
C GLN A 171 -6.25 18.42 -16.96
N VAL A 172 -5.99 19.55 -16.28
CA VAL A 172 -6.24 20.88 -16.83
C VAL A 172 -5.37 21.11 -18.07
N LEU A 173 -4.07 20.83 -17.98
CA LEU A 173 -3.14 20.97 -19.11
C LEU A 173 -3.51 20.07 -20.29
N GLU A 174 -3.88 18.82 -20.02
CA GLU A 174 -4.33 17.89 -21.07
C GLU A 174 -5.63 18.37 -21.73
N SER A 175 -6.56 18.98 -20.97
CA SER A 175 -7.82 19.52 -21.50
C SER A 175 -7.59 20.74 -22.41
N ASP A 176 -6.65 21.63 -22.05
CA ASP A 176 -6.32 22.82 -22.83
C ASP A 176 -5.68 22.47 -24.19
N SER A 177 -5.02 21.31 -24.29
CA SER A 177 -4.37 20.85 -25.53
C SER A 177 -5.33 20.35 -26.63
N VAL A 178 -6.60 20.06 -26.30
CA VAL A 178 -7.59 19.47 -27.23
C VAL A 178 -8.39 20.55 -27.99
N GLY A 179 -8.17 21.84 -27.69
CA GLY A 179 -8.95 22.97 -28.21
C GLY A 179 -8.58 23.52 -29.59
N VAL A 180 -8.12 22.71 -30.56
CA VAL A 180 -7.91 23.18 -31.95
C VAL A 180 -9.09 22.76 -32.85
N PRO A 181 -10.09 23.61 -33.11
CA PRO A 181 -10.96 23.42 -34.26
C PRO A 181 -10.14 23.76 -35.51
N THR A 182 -9.85 22.77 -36.35
CA THR A 182 -9.32 22.99 -37.69
C THR A 182 -10.42 23.65 -38.53
N GLY A 183 -10.52 24.98 -38.45
CA GLY A 183 -11.34 25.77 -39.37
C GLY A 183 -10.72 25.74 -40.77
N PRO A 184 -11.53 25.76 -41.84
CA PRO A 184 -11.00 25.73 -43.20
C PRO A 184 -10.20 27.01 -43.46
N SER A 185 -8.96 26.84 -43.91
CA SER A 185 -8.09 27.91 -44.37
C SER A 185 -8.76 28.62 -45.56
N GLU A 186 -9.13 29.88 -45.39
CA GLU A 186 -9.40 30.77 -46.52
C GLU A 186 -8.13 30.89 -47.35
N THR A 187 -8.13 30.31 -48.54
CA THR A 187 -7.20 30.70 -49.59
C THR A 187 -7.81 31.89 -50.31
N ASP A 188 -7.22 33.05 -50.00
CA ASP A 188 -7.31 34.27 -50.78
C ASP A 188 -6.93 33.98 -52.23
N GLY A 189 -7.73 34.52 -53.15
CA GLY A 189 -7.58 34.35 -54.60
C GLY A 189 -8.03 35.63 -55.29
N GLU A 190 -7.20 36.67 -55.16
CA GLU A 190 -7.22 37.81 -56.07
C GLU A 190 -6.74 37.38 -57.46
N GLU A 191 -7.51 37.74 -58.49
CA GLU A 191 -7.09 38.28 -59.81
C GLU A 191 -8.32 38.23 -60.74
N GLU A 192 -8.98 39.37 -60.95
CA GLU A 192 -8.82 40.26 -62.11
C GLU A 192 -9.83 39.98 -63.25
N ASN A 193 -10.77 40.92 -63.39
CA ASN A 193 -11.02 41.70 -64.61
C ASN A 193 -11.12 40.95 -65.95
N GLU A 194 -12.32 40.92 -66.56
CA GLU A 194 -12.51 41.36 -67.95
C GLU A 194 -14.00 41.57 -68.28
N GLN A 195 -14.31 42.83 -68.61
CA GLN A 195 -15.32 43.41 -69.52
C GLN A 195 -16.64 42.70 -69.82
#